data_AF-A0A3C0RDF5-F1
#
_entry.id   AF-A0A3C0RDF5-F1
#
_cell.length_a   1.000
_cell.length_b   1.000
_cell.length_c   1.000
_cell.angle_alpha   90.00
_cell.angle_beta   90.00
_cell.angle_gamma   90.00
#
_symmetry.space_group_name_H-M   'P 1'
#
loop_
_entity.id
_entity.type
_entity.pdbx_description
1 polymer ?
#
loop_
_entity_poly.entity_id
_entity_poly.type
_entity_poly.pdbx_seq_one_letter_code
_entity_poly.pdbx_strand_id
1 'polypeptide(L)'
;MKHYTVTDRLMRYVQIDTQSDPQSTAFPSTAKQTVLSQLLANELLAMGIADAHADAYGYVYATIPANIDKQVPVICFCSHIDTAPDCSGTGVKPILHENYQGQDIVLPDDPSQVLRLK
;
A
#
# COMPACT_ATOMS: atom_id res chain seq x y z
N MET A 1 1.17 -17.73 18.11
CA MET A 1 1.69 -16.35 18.17
C MET A 1 1.07 -15.57 17.03
N LYS A 2 0.60 -14.33 17.24
CA LYS A 2 0.20 -13.47 16.14
C LYS A 2 1.47 -13.02 15.42
N HIS A 3 1.71 -13.53 14.22
CA HIS A 3 2.71 -12.92 13.33
C HIS A 3 2.11 -11.61 12.83
N TYR A 4 2.67 -10.49 13.26
CA TYR A 4 2.30 -9.17 12.75
C TYR A 4 2.95 -8.99 11.37
N THR A 5 2.15 -9.03 10.30
CA THR A 5 2.65 -9.00 8.92
C THR A 5 2.59 -7.61 8.28
N VAL A 6 2.20 -6.59 9.04
CA VAL A 6 1.96 -5.24 8.50
C VAL A 6 3.25 -4.64 7.97
N THR A 7 4.35 -4.78 8.70
CA THR A 7 5.68 -4.29 8.28
C THR A 7 6.08 -4.93 6.96
N ASP A 8 6.07 -6.26 6.85
CA ASP A 8 6.49 -6.96 5.63
C ASP A 8 5.64 -6.59 4.41
N ARG A 9 4.32 -6.49 4.60
CA ARG A 9 3.39 -6.08 3.55
C ARG A 9 3.65 -4.64 3.11
N LEU A 10 3.76 -3.70 4.04
CA LEU A 10 4.02 -2.31 3.73
C LEU A 10 5.37 -2.15 3.01
N MET A 11 6.43 -2.77 3.53
CA MET A 11 7.77 -2.75 2.93
C MET A 11 7.75 -3.33 1.51
N ARG A 12 6.91 -4.33 1.22
CA ARG A 12 6.72 -4.86 -0.13
C ARG A 12 5.94 -3.89 -1.03
N TYR A 13 4.83 -3.34 -0.55
CA TYR A 13 3.95 -2.50 -1.36
C TYR A 13 4.62 -1.19 -1.80
N VAL A 14 5.40 -0.56 -0.91
CA VAL A 14 6.07 0.72 -1.21
C VAL A 14 7.14 0.62 -2.29
N GLN A 15 7.60 -0.60 -2.63
CA GLN A 15 8.54 -0.85 -3.73
C GLN A 15 7.85 -0.94 -5.09
N ILE A 16 6.52 -1.04 -5.13
CA ILE A 16 5.73 -1.07 -6.35
C ILE A 16 5.44 0.37 -6.74
N ASP A 17 5.88 0.77 -7.94
CA ASP A 17 5.63 2.11 -8.44
C ASP A 17 4.15 2.28 -8.81
N THR A 18 3.43 3.08 -8.02
CA THR A 18 2.01 3.39 -8.23
C THR A 18 1.75 4.87 -8.46
N GLN A 19 2.78 5.67 -8.76
CA GLN A 19 2.62 7.12 -8.88
C GLN A 19 1.55 7.49 -9.93
N SER A 20 0.66 8.41 -9.58
CA SER A 20 -0.39 8.91 -10.47
C SER A 20 0.13 9.94 -11.48
N ASP A 21 -0.61 10.09 -12.58
CA ASP A 21 -0.36 11.10 -13.62
C ASP A 21 -1.53 12.11 -13.65
N PRO A 22 -1.34 13.34 -13.14
CA PRO A 22 -2.38 14.37 -13.15
C PRO A 22 -2.83 14.84 -14.54
N GLN A 23 -2.04 14.58 -15.59
CA GLN A 23 -2.37 14.96 -16.97
C GLN A 23 -3.16 13.88 -17.70
N SER A 24 -3.24 12.68 -17.13
CA SER A 24 -3.95 11.55 -17.72
C SER A 24 -5.46 11.71 -17.60
N THR A 25 -6.17 11.32 -18.66
CA THR A 25 -7.64 11.20 -18.68
C THR A 25 -8.10 9.76 -18.50
N ALA A 26 -7.17 8.82 -18.33
CA ALA A 26 -7.45 7.40 -18.11
C ALA A 26 -7.67 7.08 -16.62
N PHE A 27 -8.34 5.96 -16.36
CA PHE A 27 -8.52 5.41 -15.02
C PHE A 27 -8.10 3.93 -15.02
N PRO A 28 -7.06 3.54 -14.25
CA PRO A 28 -6.19 4.41 -13.45
C PRO A 28 -5.35 5.36 -14.32
N SER A 29 -4.86 6.46 -13.74
CA SER A 29 -4.10 7.47 -14.48
C SER A 29 -2.79 6.93 -15.05
N THR A 30 -2.20 5.92 -14.38
CA THR A 30 -1.03 5.19 -14.85
C THR A 30 -1.25 3.68 -14.78
N ALA A 31 -0.84 2.94 -15.81
CA ALA A 31 -1.03 1.48 -15.87
C ALA A 31 -0.30 0.75 -14.72
N LYS A 32 0.80 1.33 -14.21
CA LYS A 32 1.59 0.78 -13.10
C LYS A 32 0.82 0.63 -11.79
N GLN A 33 -0.23 1.44 -11.56
CA GLN A 33 -1.12 1.30 -10.41
C GLN A 33 -1.79 -0.08 -10.36
N THR A 34 -2.14 -0.65 -11.52
CA THR A 34 -2.82 -1.96 -11.60
C THR A 34 -1.99 -3.11 -11.05
N VAL A 35 -0.66 -2.98 -10.98
CA VAL A 35 0.24 -4.00 -10.43
C VAL A 35 -0.06 -4.21 -8.94
N LEU A 36 -0.17 -3.12 -8.16
CA LEU A 36 -0.52 -3.20 -6.75
C LEU A 36 -1.97 -3.67 -6.57
N SER A 37 -2.91 -3.17 -7.38
CA SER A 37 -4.33 -3.59 -7.31
C SER A 37 -4.50 -5.10 -7.50
N GLN A 38 -3.86 -5.69 -8.52
CA GLN A 38 -3.93 -7.13 -8.77
C GLN A 38 -3.27 -7.94 -7.65
N LEU A 39 -2.13 -7.47 -7.14
CA LEU A 39 -1.45 -8.10 -6.02
C LEU A 39 -2.33 -8.14 -4.76
N LEU A 40 -2.99 -7.02 -4.43
CA LEU A 40 -3.91 -6.94 -3.28
C LEU A 40 -5.12 -7.85 -3.45
N ALA A 41 -5.75 -7.88 -4.64
CA ALA A 41 -6.86 -8.79 -4.91
C ALA A 41 -6.45 -10.26 -4.70
N ASN A 42 -5.27 -10.65 -5.20
CA ASN A 42 -4.73 -12.00 -5.02
C ASN A 42 -4.43 -12.32 -3.56
N GLU A 43 -3.91 -11.35 -2.78
CA GLU A 43 -3.67 -11.54 -1.35
C GLU A 43 -4.98 -11.70 -0.56
N LEU A 44 -6.02 -10.92 -0.88
CA LEU A 44 -7.34 -11.03 -0.27
C LEU A 44 -7.98 -12.40 -0.57
N LEU A 45 -7.90 -12.86 -1.81
CA LEU A 45 -8.32 -14.21 -2.21
C LEU A 45 -7.55 -15.28 -1.43
N ALA A 46 -6.22 -15.15 -1.30
CA ALA A 46 -5.39 -16.07 -0.53
C ALA A 46 -5.71 -16.06 0.98
N MET A 47 -6.26 -14.97 1.50
CA MET A 47 -6.79 -14.86 2.86
C MET A 47 -8.19 -15.45 3.03
N GLY A 48 -8.81 -15.94 1.95
CA GLY A 48 -10.14 -16.58 1.97
C GLY A 48 -11.31 -15.64 1.72
N ILE A 49 -11.06 -14.39 1.27
CA ILE A 49 -12.11 -13.44 0.92
C ILE A 49 -12.54 -13.71 -0.52
N ALA A 50 -13.61 -14.52 -0.68
CA ALA A 50 -13.95 -15.16 -1.94
C ALA A 50 -14.44 -14.19 -3.04
N ASP A 51 -15.00 -13.04 -2.69
CA ASP A 51 -15.48 -12.04 -3.63
C ASP A 51 -14.41 -11.00 -4.03
N ALA A 52 -13.17 -11.17 -3.54
CA ALA A 52 -12.11 -10.22 -3.80
C ALA A 52 -11.73 -10.18 -5.29
N HIS A 53 -11.74 -8.99 -5.88
CA HIS A 53 -11.37 -8.78 -7.28
C HIS A 53 -10.83 -7.37 -7.51
N ALA A 54 -9.98 -7.23 -8.53
CA ALA A 54 -9.62 -5.95 -9.12
C ALA A 54 -10.44 -5.74 -10.40
N ASP A 55 -11.04 -4.57 -10.57
CA ASP A 55 -11.79 -4.24 -11.78
C ASP A 55 -10.90 -3.64 -12.89
N ALA A 56 -11.49 -3.35 -14.05
CA ALA A 56 -10.78 -2.77 -15.19
C ALA A 56 -10.25 -1.35 -14.94
N TYR A 57 -10.73 -0.66 -13.90
CA TYR A 57 -10.35 0.70 -13.54
C TYR A 57 -9.34 0.74 -12.38
N GLY A 58 -8.88 -0.44 -11.92
CA GLY A 58 -7.87 -0.56 -10.87
C GLY A 58 -8.41 -0.51 -9.45
N TYR A 59 -9.74 -0.51 -9.26
CA TYR A 59 -10.34 -0.60 -7.93
C TYR A 59 -10.30 -2.04 -7.42
N VAL A 60 -9.98 -2.20 -6.14
CA VAL A 60 -10.00 -3.49 -5.45
C VAL A 60 -11.19 -3.53 -4.50
N TYR A 61 -12.06 -4.51 -4.70
CA TYR A 61 -13.23 -4.74 -3.86
C TYR A 61 -13.10 -6.07 -3.14
N ALA A 62 -13.62 -6.13 -1.91
CA ALA A 62 -13.68 -7.35 -1.10
C ALA A 62 -14.71 -7.18 0.02
N THR A 63 -15.39 -8.25 0.41
CA THR A 63 -16.40 -8.22 1.47
C THR A 63 -16.05 -9.25 2.54
N ILE A 64 -15.95 -8.79 3.78
CA ILE A 64 -15.88 -9.69 4.94
C ILE A 64 -17.31 -9.89 5.46
N PRO A 65 -17.85 -11.12 5.47
CA PRO A 65 -19.21 -11.36 5.94
C PRO A 65 -19.33 -11.05 7.44
N ALA A 66 -20.55 -10.72 7.88
CA ALA A 66 -20.85 -10.55 9.28
C ALA A 66 -20.50 -11.83 10.07
N ASN A 67 -19.93 -11.66 11.26
CA ASN A 67 -19.59 -12.75 12.17
C ASN A 67 -20.63 -12.92 13.31
N ILE A 68 -21.79 -12.26 13.18
CA ILE A 68 -22.91 -12.29 14.12
C ILE A 68 -24.23 -12.32 13.34
N ASP A 69 -25.28 -12.86 13.96
CA ASP A 69 -26.60 -12.99 13.33
C ASP A 69 -27.44 -11.70 13.38
N LYS A 70 -27.02 -10.72 14.17
CA LYS A 70 -27.74 -9.44 14.29
C LYS A 70 -27.56 -8.63 13.01
N GLN A 71 -28.64 -8.03 12.53
CA GLN A 71 -28.53 -7.04 11.47
C GLN A 71 -27.81 -5.81 11.99
N VAL A 72 -26.68 -5.49 11.36
CA VAL A 72 -25.84 -4.34 11.67
C VAL A 72 -25.52 -3.58 10.39
N PRO A 73 -25.28 -2.25 10.46
CA PRO A 73 -24.85 -1.49 9.30
C PRO A 73 -23.52 -2.00 8.73
N VAL A 74 -23.38 -1.95 7.41
CA VAL A 74 -22.12 -2.21 6.71
C VAL A 74 -21.20 -1.00 6.88
N ILE A 75 -19.90 -1.25 7.07
CA ILE A 75 -18.86 -0.23 7.13
C ILE A 75 -17.87 -0.41 5.97
N CYS A 76 -17.43 0.68 5.30
CA CYS A 76 -16.29 0.63 4.38
C CYS A 76 -15.01 1.01 5.10
N PHE A 77 -13.96 0.22 4.89
CA PHE A 77 -12.59 0.69 4.99
C PHE A 77 -12.06 0.91 3.58
N CYS A 78 -11.65 2.13 3.31
CA CYS A 78 -11.34 2.62 1.99
C CYS A 78 -9.92 3.24 2.04
N SER A 79 -9.09 2.98 1.03
CA SER A 79 -7.72 3.51 0.89
C SER A 79 -7.38 3.69 -0.59
N HIS A 80 -6.40 4.54 -0.91
CA HIS A 80 -5.95 4.76 -2.28
C HIS A 80 -4.69 3.95 -2.60
N ILE A 81 -4.44 3.69 -3.88
CA ILE A 81 -3.34 2.85 -4.40
C ILE A 81 -2.13 3.70 -4.81
N ASP A 82 -2.36 4.91 -5.27
CA ASP A 82 -1.37 5.76 -5.92
C ASP A 82 -0.50 6.55 -4.95
N THR A 83 0.68 6.92 -5.41
CA THR A 83 1.58 7.87 -4.74
C THR A 83 1.61 9.21 -5.48
N ALA A 84 1.95 10.27 -4.75
CA ALA A 84 1.93 11.63 -5.28
C ALA A 84 2.96 11.83 -6.43
N PRO A 85 2.65 12.68 -7.43
CA PRO A 85 3.57 13.02 -8.51
C PRO A 85 4.75 13.91 -8.06
N ASP A 86 4.67 14.53 -6.87
CA ASP A 86 5.66 15.49 -6.37
C ASP A 86 7.05 14.87 -6.11
N CYS A 87 7.09 13.56 -5.86
CA CYS A 87 8.33 12.81 -5.69
C CYS A 87 8.19 11.44 -6.36
N SER A 88 9.28 10.93 -6.94
CA SER A 88 9.27 9.65 -7.64
C SER A 88 8.92 8.49 -6.70
N GLY A 89 7.89 7.73 -7.06
CA GLY A 89 7.59 6.42 -6.47
C GLY A 89 8.38 5.27 -7.10
N THR A 90 9.24 5.54 -8.09
CA THR A 90 10.01 4.52 -8.80
C THR A 90 11.30 4.17 -8.04
N GLY A 91 11.56 2.88 -7.84
CA GLY A 91 12.83 2.40 -7.28
C GLY A 91 13.02 2.71 -5.79
N VAL A 92 11.92 2.85 -5.05
CA VAL A 92 11.93 3.09 -3.60
C VAL A 92 12.68 1.96 -2.89
N LYS A 93 13.61 2.32 -2.00
CA LYS A 93 14.36 1.40 -1.13
C LYS A 93 13.94 1.64 0.32
N PRO A 94 12.92 0.95 0.83
CA PRO A 94 12.44 1.22 2.18
C PRO A 94 13.48 0.75 3.21
N ILE A 95 13.71 1.57 4.24
CA ILE A 95 14.66 1.29 5.32
C ILE A 95 13.87 1.13 6.61
N LEU A 96 13.98 -0.05 7.25
CA LEU A 96 13.34 -0.32 8.53
C LEU A 96 14.33 -0.06 9.67
N HIS A 97 14.06 0.97 10.46
CA HIS A 97 14.79 1.24 11.69
C HIS A 97 14.05 0.61 12.87
N GLU A 98 14.44 -0.61 13.23
CA GLU A 98 13.88 -1.30 14.40
C GLU A 98 14.33 -0.64 15.70
N ASN A 99 13.42 -0.56 16.67
CA ASN A 99 13.72 -0.04 18.01
C ASN A 99 14.46 1.31 18.00
N TYR A 100 14.07 2.23 17.10
CA TYR A 100 14.65 3.57 16.99
C TYR A 100 14.60 4.33 18.33
N GLN A 101 15.74 4.84 18.81
CA GLN A 101 15.85 5.57 20.10
C GLN A 101 16.17 7.06 19.91
N GLY A 102 15.96 7.61 18.72
CA GLY A 102 16.17 9.05 18.46
C GLY A 102 17.56 9.44 17.97
N GLN A 103 18.36 8.48 17.49
CA GLN A 103 19.65 8.73 16.86
C GLN A 103 19.50 9.40 15.49
N ASP A 104 20.54 10.07 15.02
CA ASP A 104 20.58 10.57 13.65
C ASP A 104 20.39 9.42 12.63
N ILE A 105 19.55 9.65 11.61
CA ILE A 105 19.38 8.73 10.48
C ILE A 105 20.13 9.28 9.28
N VAL A 106 21.20 8.58 8.87
CA VAL A 106 21.99 8.90 7.69
C VAL A 106 21.45 8.11 6.49
N LEU A 107 21.17 8.79 5.38
CA LEU A 107 20.65 8.12 4.19
C LEU A 107 21.77 7.38 3.44
N PRO A 108 21.65 6.06 3.14
CA PRO A 108 22.74 5.28 2.56
C PRO A 108 23.19 5.73 1.17
N ASP A 109 22.25 6.21 0.36
CA ASP A 109 22.52 6.65 -1.02
C ASP A 109 23.08 8.10 -1.08
N ASP A 110 22.91 8.89 0.00
CA ASP A 110 23.51 10.22 0.15
C ASP A 110 23.84 10.49 1.64
N PRO A 111 25.07 10.16 2.08
CA PRO A 111 25.48 10.33 3.48
C PRO A 111 25.52 11.78 3.97
N SER A 112 25.39 12.77 3.07
CA SER A 112 25.27 14.18 3.46
C SER A 112 23.88 14.51 4.01
N GLN A 113 22.87 13.70 3.69
CA GLN A 113 21.50 13.83 4.19
C GLN A 113 21.38 13.13 5.54
N VAL A 114 21.15 13.92 6.58
CA VAL A 114 20.99 13.43 7.96
C VAL A 114 19.67 13.92 8.53
N LEU A 115 18.76 12.99 8.84
CA LEU A 115 17.51 13.30 9.54
C LEU A 115 17.78 13.33 11.04
N ARG A 116 17.39 14.44 11.68
CA ARG A 116 17.57 14.67 13.12
C ARG A 116 16.24 15.01 13.76
N LEU A 117 16.04 14.54 14.99
CA LEU A 117 14.98 15.06 15.84
C LEU A 117 15.34 16.49 16.25
N LYS A 118 14.36 17.39 16.19
CA LYS A 118 14.51 18.76 16.70
C LYS A 118 14.41 18.80 18.21
#